data_AF-A0A0D6SEG0-F1
#
_entry.id   AF-A0A0D6SEG0-F1
#
_cell.length_a   1.000
_cell.length_b   1.000
_cell.length_c   1.000
_cell.angle_alpha   90.00
_cell.angle_beta   90.00
_cell.angle_gamma   90.00
#
_symmetry.space_group_name_H-M   'P 1'
#
loop_
_entity.id
_entity.type
_entity.pdbx_description
1 polymer ?
#
loop_
_entity_poly.entity_id
_entity_poly.type
_entity_poly.pdbx_seq_one_letter_code
_entity_poly.pdbx_strand_id
1 'polypeptide(L)' 'MVASVGPASLLELVNQSFEVMQTSLAQYKIAGYPPDILINVPKRVCRFFEFYKAPELIQLGRQIARDTLERYEELH' A
#
# COMPACT_ATOMS: atom_id res chain seq x y z
N MET A 1 17.91 14.22 27.16
CA MET A 1 16.55 13.67 27.27
C MET A 1 16.51 12.38 26.45
N VAL A 2 16.95 11.27 27.05
CA VAL A 2 16.97 9.96 26.36
C VAL A 2 15.53 9.46 26.37
N ALA A 3 14.89 9.45 25.21
CA ALA A 3 13.58 8.81 25.08
C ALA A 3 13.74 7.35 25.51
N SER A 4 13.04 6.96 26.57
CA SER A 4 12.90 5.55 26.94
C SER A 4 12.14 4.87 25.79
N VAL A 5 12.87 4.29 24.85
CA VAL A 5 12.31 3.49 23.75
C VAL A 5 11.77 2.22 24.39
N GLY A 6 10.49 2.23 24.72
CA GLY A 6 9.79 1.01 25.11
C GLY A 6 9.78 0.01 23.94
N PRO A 7 9.63 -1.30 24.21
CA PRO A 7 9.66 -2.33 23.16
C PRO A 7 8.61 -2.11 22.06
N ALA A 8 7.48 -1.46 22.37
CA ALA A 8 6.49 -1.03 21.37
C ALA A 8 7.04 0.00 20.37
N SER A 9 7.82 0.99 20.85
CA SER A 9 8.45 2.01 20.02
C SER A 9 9.48 1.42 19.05
N LEU A 10 10.23 0.40 19.47
CA LEU A 10 11.18 -0.28 18.58
C LEU A 10 10.44 -1.03 17.46
N LEU A 11 9.35 -1.74 17.76
CA LEU A 11 8.56 -2.44 16.74
C LEU A 11 7.91 -1.47 15.75
N GLU A 12 7.40 -0.33 16.23
CA GLU A 12 6.86 0.71 15.36
C GLU A 12 7.93 1.27 14.42
N LEU A 13 9.13 1.55 14.94
CA LEU A 13 10.26 2.02 14.13
C LEU A 13 10.69 1.00 13.07
N VAL A 14 10.71 -0.28 13.44
CA VAL A 14 11.03 -1.37 12.50
C VAL A 14 9.96 -1.49 11.41
N ASN A 15 8.67 -1.50 11.78
CA ASN A 15 7.57 -1.54 10.82
C ASN A 15 7.61 -0.34 9.86
N GLN A 16 7.84 0.87 10.38
CA GLN A 16 7.96 2.08 9.57
C GLN A 16 9.15 1.98 8.60
N SER A 17 10.28 1.45 9.05
CA SER A 17 11.47 1.24 8.21
C SER A 17 11.18 0.26 7.07
N PHE A 18 10.48 -0.83 7.37
CA PHE A 18 10.05 -1.81 6.35
C PHE A 18 9.08 -1.20 5.33
N GLU A 19 8.08 -0.44 5.78
CA GLU A 19 7.13 0.25 4.88
C GLU A 19 7.83 1.21 3.92
N VAL A 20 8.81 1.97 4.42
CA VAL A 20 9.62 2.87 3.59
C VAL A 20 10.43 2.07 2.57
N MET A 21 11.13 1.02 3.00
CA MET A 21 11.92 0.18 2.10
C MET A 21 11.07 -0.47 0.99
N GLN A 22 9.94 -1.07 1.36
CA GLN A 22 9.02 -1.68 0.41
C GLN A 22 8.49 -0.65 -0.60
N THR A 23 8.18 0.57 -0.14
CA THR A 23 7.71 1.65 -1.02
C THR A 23 8.78 2.05 -2.03
N SER A 24 10.02 2.29 -1.56
CA SER A 24 11.13 2.67 -2.44
C SER A 24 11.44 1.58 -3.47
N LEU A 25 11.45 0.31 -3.07
CA LEU A 25 11.70 -0.81 -3.98
C LEU A 25 10.58 -0.98 -5.01
N ALA A 26 9.31 -0.83 -4.60
CA ALA A 26 8.19 -0.91 -5.53
C ALA A 26 8.26 0.21 -6.57
N GLN A 27 8.54 1.44 -6.16
CA GLN A 27 8.71 2.58 -7.07
C GLN A 27 9.86 2.35 -8.05
N TYR A 28 11.00 1.85 -7.55
CA TYR A 28 12.14 1.52 -8.39
C TYR A 28 11.80 0.45 -9.44
N LYS A 29 11.07 -0.60 -9.04
CA LYS A 29 10.61 -1.65 -9.96
C LYS A 29 9.65 -1.12 -11.02
N ILE A 30 8.68 -0.29 -10.63
CA ILE A 30 7.73 0.33 -11.56
C ILE A 30 8.45 1.25 -12.55
N ALA A 31 9.44 2.02 -12.10
CA ALA A 31 10.22 2.88 -13.00
C ALA A 31 11.09 2.08 -13.99
N GLY A 32 11.69 0.97 -13.54
CA GLY A 32 12.50 0.10 -14.40
C GLY A 32 11.67 -0.81 -15.33
N TYR A 33 10.42 -1.08 -14.96
CA TYR A 33 9.48 -1.94 -15.68
C TYR A 33 8.10 -1.30 -15.62
N PRO A 34 7.84 -0.26 -16.42
CA PRO A 34 6.57 0.45 -16.40
C PRO A 34 5.44 -0.50 -16.86
N PRO A 35 4.41 -0.73 -16.02
CA PRO A 35 3.28 -1.55 -16.41
C PRO A 35 2.34 -0.77 -17.35
N ASP A 36 1.60 -1.48 -18.20
CA ASP A 36 0.56 -0.86 -19.03
C ASP A 36 -0.57 -0.28 -18.17
N ILE A 37 -0.93 -0.99 -17.10
CA ILE A 37 -1.97 -0.59 -16.15
C ILE A 37 -1.42 -0.71 -14.74
N LEU A 38 -1.51 0.37 -13.97
CA LEU A 38 -1.15 0.39 -12.54
C LEU A 38 -2.41 0.60 -11.68
N ILE A 39 -2.83 -0.45 -10.98
CA ILE A 39 -3.93 -0.38 -10.00
C ILE A 39 -3.36 0.03 -8.65
N ASN A 40 -3.58 1.27 -8.25
CA ASN A 40 -3.02 1.81 -7.01
C ASN A 40 -4.03 1.73 -5.86
N VAL A 41 -3.74 0.91 -4.85
CA VAL A 41 -4.57 0.78 -3.64
C VAL A 41 -3.97 1.63 -2.51
N PRO A 42 -4.74 2.55 -1.90
CA PRO A 42 -4.19 3.44 -0.87
C PRO A 42 -3.74 2.65 0.36
N LYS A 43 -2.48 2.78 0.77
CA LYS A 43 -1.88 1.99 1.88
C LYS A 43 -2.48 2.27 3.26
N ARG A 44 -3.21 3.38 3.44
CA ARG A 44 -3.78 3.80 4.75
C ARG A 44 -5.16 3.23 5.05
N VAL A 45 -5.73 2.42 4.16
CA VAL A 45 -7.08 1.84 4.28
C VAL A 45 -7.19 0.80 5.40
N CYS A 46 -6.07 0.14 5.72
CA CYS A 46 -6.02 -0.94 6.70
C CYS A 46 -4.64 -0.94 7.37
N ARG A 47 -4.60 -1.19 8.67
CA ARG A 47 -3.36 -1.49 9.41
C ARG A 47 -3.15 -3.00 9.52
N PHE A 48 -1.95 -3.39 9.93
CA PHE A 48 -1.68 -4.77 10.32
C PHE A 48 -2.70 -5.25 11.37
N PHE A 49 -3.15 -6.49 11.22
CA PHE A 49 -4.12 -7.17 12.08
C PHE A 49 -5.57 -6.65 12.07
N GLU A 50 -5.95 -5.73 11.18
CA GLU A 50 -7.35 -5.30 11.03
C GLU A 50 -8.18 -6.24 10.11
N PHE A 51 -8.19 -7.54 10.42
CA PHE A 51 -8.84 -8.55 9.57
C PHE A 51 -10.36 -8.36 9.40
N TYR A 52 -11.00 -7.69 10.36
CA TYR A 52 -12.43 -7.38 10.31
C TYR A 52 -12.79 -6.45 9.14
N LYS A 53 -11.84 -5.69 8.58
CA LYS A 53 -12.03 -4.82 7.40
C LYS A 53 -11.92 -5.57 6.06
N ALA A 54 -11.67 -6.88 6.08
CA ALA A 54 -11.46 -7.64 4.86
C ALA A 54 -12.61 -7.49 3.83
N PRO A 55 -13.90 -7.55 4.22
CA PRO A 55 -15.00 -7.36 3.27
C PRO A 55 -14.95 -6.00 2.57
N GLU A 56 -14.69 -4.92 3.32
CA GLU A 56 -14.62 -3.55 2.81
C GLU A 56 -13.42 -3.38 1.87
N LEU A 57 -12.28 -3.96 2.22
CA LEU A 57 -11.06 -3.92 1.40
C LEU A 57 -11.22 -4.67 0.08
N ILE A 58 -11.90 -5.81 0.09
CA ILE A 58 -12.21 -6.57 -1.13
C ILE A 58 -13.11 -5.74 -2.03
N GLN A 59 -14.15 -5.12 -1.47
CA GLN A 59 -15.05 -4.27 -2.24
C GLN A 59 -14.35 -3.05 -2.82
N LEU A 60 -13.50 -2.39 -2.02
CA LEU A 60 -12.67 -1.27 -2.45
C LEU A 60 -11.74 -1.67 -3.59
N GLY A 61 -11.04 -2.80 -3.45
CA GLY A 61 -10.14 -3.31 -4.49
C GLY A 61 -10.87 -3.57 -5.81
N ARG A 62 -12.08 -4.15 -5.74
CA ARG A 62 -12.93 -4.35 -6.93
C ARG A 62 -13.34 -3.03 -7.59
N GLN A 63 -13.66 -2.01 -6.80
CA GLN A 63 -14.01 -0.70 -7.32
C GLN A 63 -12.82 -0.04 -8.01
N ILE A 64 -11.67 0.05 -7.34
CA ILE A 64 -10.46 0.67 -7.92
C ILE A 64 -10.06 -0.05 -9.22
N ALA A 65 -10.14 -1.38 -9.25
CA ALA A 65 -9.82 -2.16 -10.43
C ALA A 65 -10.76 -1.85 -11.60
N ARG A 66 -12.08 -1.84 -11.36
CA ARG A 66 -13.07 -1.46 -12.40
C ARG A 66 -12.82 -0.06 -12.92
N ASP A 67 -12.73 0.92 -12.02
CA ASP A 67 -12.54 2.33 -12.39
C ASP A 67 -11.24 2.55 -13.20
N THR A 68 -10.20 1.77 -12.89
CA THR A 68 -8.91 1.84 -13.60
C THR A 68 -9.00 1.18 -14.98
N LEU A 69 -9.71 0.05 -15.09
CA LEU A 69 -9.90 -0.66 -16.35
C LEU A 69 -10.79 0.14 -17.32
N GLU A 70 -11.91 0.68 -16.83
CA GLU A 70 -12.80 1.54 -17.62
C GLU A 70 -12.04 2.73 -18.20
N ARG A 71 -11.24 3.44 -17.40
CA ARG A 71 -10.40 4.55 -17.88
C ARG A 71 -9.36 4.10 -18.89
N TYR A 72 -8.80 2.91 -18.72
CA TYR A 72 -7.83 2.38 -19.67
C TYR A 72 -8.48 2.08 -21.03
N GLU A 73 -9.68 1.51 -21.02
CA GLU A 73 -10.50 1.24 -22.22
C GLU A 73 -11.00 2.53 -22.88
N GLU A 74 -11.26 3.61 -22.14
CA GLU A 74 -11.66 4.90 -22.71
C GLU A 74 -10.50 5.64 -23.42
N LEU A 75 -9.27 5.41 -22.96
CA LEU A 75 -8.07 6.07 -23.46
C LEU A 75 -7.42 5.33 -24.66
N HIS A 76 -7.88 4.12 -24.98
CA HIS A 76 -7.34 3.26 -26.05
C HIS A 76 -8.43 2.80 -27.02
#